data_AF-A0A818WX82-F1
#
_entry.id   AF-A0A818WX82-F1
#
_cell.length_a   1.000
_cell.length_b   1.000
_cell.length_c   1.000
_cell.angle_alpha   90.00
_cell.angle_beta   90.00
_cell.angle_gamma   90.00
#
_symmetry.space_group_name_H-M   'P 1'
#
loop_
_entity.id
_entity.type
_entity.pdbx_description
1 polymer ?
#
loop_
_entity_poly.entity_id
_entity_poly.type
_entity_poly.pdbx_seq_one_letter_code
_entity_poly.pdbx_strand_id
1 'polypeptide(L)' 'MGSVCFQMHDYSAALSYYKEALEIYQENLPRNHPDLVVSYMNIGDICDQMGDLSKAHSFYKSACEMEENLFP' A
#
# COMPACT_ATOMS: atom_id res chain seq x y z
N MET A 1 -8.50 -4.20 9.69
CA MET A 1 -7.87 -3.44 10.80
C MET A 1 -7.12 -2.22 10.28
N GLY A 2 -6.25 -2.36 9.28
CA GLY A 2 -5.49 -1.22 8.69
C GLY A 2 -6.35 0.01 8.33
N SER A 3 -7.44 -0.17 7.59
CA SER A 3 -8.33 0.95 7.19
C SER A 3 -9.02 1.63 8.38
N VAL A 4 -9.35 0.86 9.42
CA VAL A 4 -9.99 1.40 10.63
C VAL A 4 -8.98 2.23 11.42
N CYS A 5 -7.74 1.75 11.59
CA CYS A 5 -6.65 2.51 12.21
C CYS A 5 -6.35 3.80 11.43
N PHE A 6 -6.39 3.74 10.10
CA PHE A 6 -6.21 4.92 9.25
C PHE A 6 -7.30 5.98 9.50
N GLN A 7 -8.58 5.56 9.54
CA GLN A 7 -9.69 6.47 9.85
C GLN A 7 -9.59 7.06 11.28
N MET A 8 -9.01 6.32 12.22
CA MET A 8 -8.74 6.80 13.57
C MET A 8 -7.47 7.67 13.66
N HIS A 9 -6.81 7.97 12.54
CA HIS A 9 -5.55 8.73 12.47
C HIS A 9 -4.38 8.05 13.20
N ASP A 10 -4.50 6.74 13.50
CA ASP A 10 -3.39 5.92 13.97
C ASP A 10 -2.64 5.34 12.76
N TYR A 11 -1.87 6.22 12.14
CA TYR A 11 -1.08 5.90 10.95
C TYR A 11 -0.01 4.84 11.22
N SER A 12 0.51 4.76 12.44
CA SER A 12 1.54 3.79 12.82
C SER A 12 0.99 2.36 12.84
N ALA A 13 -0.18 2.17 13.44
CA ALA A 13 -0.86 0.89 13.45
C ALA A 13 -1.38 0.54 12.05
N ALA A 14 -1.96 1.52 11.33
CA ALA A 14 -2.40 1.34 9.96
C ALA A 14 -1.26 0.83 9.07
N LEU A 15 -0.09 1.47 9.13
CA LEU A 15 1.08 1.09 8.34
C LEU A 15 1.53 -0.35 8.65
N SER A 16 1.53 -0.73 9.93
CA SER A 16 1.93 -2.07 10.35
C SER A 16 0.98 -3.13 9.78
N TYR A 17 -0.34 -2.92 9.89
CA TYR A 17 -1.32 -3.86 9.34
C TYR A 17 -1.27 -3.96 7.82
N TYR A 18 -1.10 -2.86 7.11
CA TYR A 18 -1.02 -2.89 5.65
C TYR A 18 0.29 -3.51 5.15
N LYS A 19 1.40 -3.37 5.88
CA LYS A 19 2.66 -4.07 5.55
C LYS A 19 2.57 -5.57 5.77
N GLU A 20 1.96 -6.00 6.87
CA GLU A 20 1.71 -7.43 7.12
C GLU A 20 0.81 -8.03 6.03
N ALA A 21 -0.26 -7.32 5.64
CA ALA A 21 -1.11 -7.74 4.52
C ALA A 21 -0.32 -7.80 3.20
N LEU A 22 0.54 -6.81 2.95
CA LEU A 22 1.37 -6.77 1.76
C LEU A 22 2.32 -7.97 1.67
N GLU A 23 2.96 -8.37 2.76
CA GLU A 23 3.83 -9.56 2.79
C GLU A 23 3.05 -10.83 2.43
N ILE A 24 1.88 -11.02 3.03
CA ILE A 24 1.01 -12.16 2.72
C ILE A 24 0.59 -12.15 1.24
N TYR A 25 0.22 -10.99 0.71
CA TYR A 25 -0.17 -10.86 -0.69
C TYR A 25 0.99 -11.10 -1.65
N GLN A 26 2.21 -10.68 -1.32
CA GLN A 26 3.39 -10.94 -2.15
C GLN A 26 3.75 -12.44 -2.22
N GLU A 27 3.46 -13.20 -1.16
CA GLU A 27 3.70 -14.65 -1.14
C GLU A 27 2.61 -15.45 -1.86
N ASN A 28 1.36 -14.97 -1.83
CA ASN A 28 0.20 -15.77 -2.25
C ASN A 28 -0.42 -15.32 -3.58
N LEU A 29 -0.14 -14.09 -4.03
CA LEU A 29 -0.77 -13.51 -5.22
C LEU A 29 0.25 -13.24 -6.32
N PRO A 30 -0.16 -13.35 -7.60
CA PRO A 30 0.69 -12.97 -8.71
C PRO A 30 1.00 -11.47 -8.64
N ARG A 31 2.17 -11.06 -9.14
CA ARG A 31 2.71 -9.70 -9.01
C ARG A 31 1.80 -8.60 -9.56
N ASN A 32 0.88 -8.92 -10.43
CA ASN A 32 -0.11 -8.03 -11.03
C ASN A 32 -1.52 -8.22 -10.43
N HIS A 33 -1.63 -8.72 -9.19
CA HIS A 33 -2.94 -8.84 -8.56
C HIS A 33 -3.45 -7.47 -8.08
N PRO A 34 -4.72 -7.10 -8.32
CA PRO A 34 -5.29 -5.83 -7.86
C PRO A 34 -5.11 -5.56 -6.36
N ASP A 35 -5.22 -6.58 -5.51
CA ASP A 35 -5.04 -6.43 -4.05
C ASP A 35 -3.62 -5.98 -3.67
N LEU A 36 -2.60 -6.36 -4.46
CA LEU A 36 -1.25 -5.83 -4.27
C LEU A 36 -1.23 -4.33 -4.58
N VAL A 37 -1.75 -3.93 -5.74
CA VAL A 37 -1.83 -2.51 -6.15
C VAL A 37 -2.50 -1.66 -5.07
N VAL A 38 -3.67 -2.11 -4.59
CA VAL A 38 -4.43 -1.44 -3.52
C VAL A 38 -3.61 -1.34 -2.23
N SER A 39 -2.86 -2.40 -1.87
CA SER A 39 -2.01 -2.38 -0.67
C SER A 39 -0.88 -1.37 -0.77
N TYR A 40 -0.22 -1.27 -1.94
CA TYR A 40 0.80 -0.25 -2.18
C TYR A 40 0.22 1.17 -2.10
N MET A 41 -0.96 1.41 -2.67
CA MET A 41 -1.64 2.72 -2.61
C MET A 41 -1.97 3.10 -1.17
N ASN A 42 -2.55 2.20 -0.38
CA ASN A 42 -2.89 2.46 1.02
C ASN A 42 -1.66 2.80 1.87
N ILE A 43 -0.53 2.12 1.64
CA ILE A 43 0.73 2.44 2.33
C ILE A 43 1.27 3.80 1.87
N GLY A 44 1.11 4.14 0.59
CA GLY A 44 1.41 5.46 0.04
C GLY A 44 0.64 6.56 0.76
N ASP A 45 -0.68 6.41 0.86
CA ASP A 45 -1.58 7.35 1.55
C ASP A 45 -1.17 7.55 3.01
N ILE A 46 -0.84 6.46 3.71
CA ILE A 46 -0.39 6.52 5.10
C ILE A 46 0.93 7.29 5.22
N CYS A 47 1.88 7.04 4.32
CA CYS A 47 3.16 7.75 4.31
C CYS A 47 2.98 9.24 4.03
N ASP A 48 2.06 9.61 3.13
CA ASP A 48 1.69 11.00 2.84
C ASP A 48 1.10 11.68 4.08
N GLN A 49 0.15 11.03 4.76
CA GLN A 49 -0.44 11.53 6.01
C GLN A 49 0.58 11.68 7.15
N MET A 50 1.64 10.88 7.14
CA MET A 50 2.76 10.99 8.09
C MET A 50 3.81 12.04 7.68
N GLY A 51 3.68 12.67 6.51
CA GLY A 51 4.61 13.65 5.96
C GLY A 51 5.85 13.06 5.29
N ASP A 52 5.93 11.73 5.13
CA ASP A 52 7.01 11.06 4.41
C ASP A 52 6.69 10.97 2.92
N LEU A 53 6.71 12.13 2.25
CA LEU A 53 6.38 12.27 0.84
C LEU A 53 7.29 11.42 -0.07
N SER A 54 8.55 11.25 0.33
CA SER A 54 9.51 10.42 -0.41
C SER A 54 9.09 8.96 -0.44
N LYS A 55 8.68 8.39 0.71
CA LYS A 55 8.12 7.03 0.74
C LYS A 55 6.79 6.97 0.02
N ALA A 56 5.89 7.92 0.25
CA ALA A 56 4.58 7.95 -0.40
C ALA A 56 4.72 7.87 -1.93
N HIS A 57 5.58 8.73 -2.49
CA HIS A 57 5.89 8.74 -3.92
C HIS A 57 6.45 7.40 -4.42
N SER A 58 7.35 6.76 -3.66
CA SER A 58 7.88 5.44 -4.03
C SER A 58 6.78 4.38 -4.09
N PHE A 59 5.87 4.36 -3.10
CA PHE A 59 4.78 3.39 -3.06
C PHE A 59 3.75 3.62 -4.18
N TYR A 60 3.38 4.87 -4.44
CA TYR A 60 2.49 5.19 -5.57
C TYR A 60 3.12 4.82 -6.92
N LYS A 61 4.41 5.11 -7.10
CA LYS A 61 5.13 4.74 -8.33
C LYS A 61 5.11 3.23 -8.56
N SER A 62 5.36 2.44 -7.52
CA SER A 62 5.24 0.98 -7.61
C SER A 62 3.82 0.53 -7.93
N ALA A 63 2.79 1.14 -7.32
CA ALA A 63 1.39 0.83 -7.65
C ALA A 63 1.06 1.10 -9.13
N CYS A 64 1.47 2.27 -9.66
CA CYS A 64 1.26 2.61 -11.07
C CYS A 64 1.96 1.63 -12.02
N GLU A 65 3.23 1.29 -11.74
CA GLU A 65 3.97 0.31 -12.55
C GLU A 65 3.28 -1.06 -12.55
N MET A 66 2.66 -1.47 -11.45
CA MET A 66 1.92 -2.73 -11.35
C MET A 66 0.60 -2.68 -12.11
N GLU A 67 -0.10 -1.55 -12.09
CA GLU A 67 -1.35 -1.32 -12.82
C GLU A 67 -1.13 -1.28 -14.35
N GLU A 68 -0.04 -0.65 -14.81
CA GLU A 68 0.37 -0.67 -16.22
C GLU A 68 0.63 -2.10 -16.72
N ASN A 69 1.23 -2.96 -15.89
CA ASN A 69 1.45 -4.37 -16.20
C ASN A 69 0.16 -5.22 -16.17
N LEU A 70 -0.94 -4.67 -15.64
CA LEU A 70 -2.24 -5.33 -15.53
C LEU A 70 -3.05 -5.17 -16.83
N PHE A 71 -2.82 -4.09 -17.57
CA PHE A 71 -3.48 -3.75 -18.84
C PHE A 71 -2.44 -3.41 -19.95
N PRO A 72 -1.77 -4.43 -20.52
CA PRO A 72 -0.77 -4.24 -21.58
C PRO A 72 -1.37 -3.84 -22.94
#